data_AF-A0A821E525-F1
#
_entry.id   AF-A0A821E525-F1
#
_cell.length_a   1.000
_cell.length_b   1.000
_cell.length_c   1.000
_cell.angle_alpha   90.00
_cell.angle_beta   90.00
_cell.angle_gamma   90.00
#
_symmetry.space_group_name_H-M   'P 1'
#
loop_
_entity.id
_entity.type
_entity.pdbx_description
1 polymer ?
#
loop_
_entity_poly.entity_id
_entity_poly.type
_entity_poly.pdbx_seq_one_letter_code
_entity_poly.pdbx_strand_id
1 'polypeptide(L)' 'QITLLQNVDWSVGSEIIIATTGDYLSQGQSEKRIITAVSSDGHTLTLNSALNYDHMGITQTVGSTSVEIRAEVGLLSHNV' A
#
# COMPACT_ATOMS: atom_id res chain seq x y z
N GLN A 1 -8.63 4.04 -3.88
CA GLN A 1 -7.41 4.84 -4.10
C GLN A 1 -6.54 4.70 -2.87
N ILE A 2 -5.22 4.70 -3.03
CA ILE A 2 -4.24 4.75 -1.94
C ILE A 2 -3.20 5.85 -2.23
N THR A 3 -2.55 6.34 -1.17
CA THR A 3 -1.43 7.29 -1.26
C THR A 3 -0.21 6.65 -0.63
N LEU A 4 0.90 6.65 -1.36
CA LEU A 4 2.19 6.12 -0.97
C LEU A 4 3.04 7.22 -0.34
N LEU A 5 3.92 6.82 0.58
CA LEU A 5 4.91 7.73 1.15
C LEU A 5 6.02 8.08 0.16
N GLN A 6 6.39 7.12 -0.70
CA GLN A 6 7.38 7.31 -1.76
C GLN A 6 6.69 7.25 -3.11
N ASN A 7 7.15 8.07 -4.05
CA ASN A 7 6.69 8.02 -5.42
C ASN A 7 7.14 6.73 -6.12
N VAL A 8 6.36 6.32 -7.12
CA VAL A 8 6.65 5.16 -7.95
C VAL A 8 6.50 5.48 -9.43
N ASP A 9 7.13 4.67 -10.28
CA ASP A 9 7.07 4.70 -11.73
C ASP A 9 6.24 3.54 -12.32
N TRP A 10 5.39 2.92 -11.48
CA TRP A 10 4.57 1.77 -11.87
C TRP A 10 3.53 2.14 -12.93
N SER A 11 3.16 1.16 -13.76
CA SER A 11 2.25 1.36 -14.88
C SER A 11 0.80 1.02 -14.55
N VAL A 12 -0.14 1.67 -15.24
CA VAL A 12 -1.55 1.23 -15.27
C VAL A 12 -1.62 -0.20 -15.81
N GLY A 13 -2.43 -1.04 -15.17
CA GLY A 13 -2.54 -2.47 -15.46
C GLY A 13 -1.60 -3.35 -14.63
N SER A 14 -0.61 -2.77 -13.91
CA SER A 14 0.24 -3.54 -13.01
C SER A 14 -0.53 -4.06 -11.79
N GLU A 15 -0.20 -5.28 -11.35
CA GLU A 15 -0.67 -5.84 -10.08
C GLU A 15 0.26 -5.41 -8.95
N ILE A 16 -0.33 -4.96 -7.84
CA ILE A 16 0.37 -4.64 -6.60
C ILE A 16 -0.17 -5.53 -5.47
N ILE A 17 0.65 -5.71 -4.43
CA ILE A 17 0.23 -6.25 -3.14
C ILE A 17 0.28 -5.14 -2.10
N ILE A 18 -0.78 -5.01 -1.30
CA ILE A 18 -0.79 -4.22 -0.06
C ILE A 18 -0.69 -5.20 1.10
N ALA A 19 0.32 -5.05 1.95
CA ALA A 19 0.52 -5.90 3.11
C ALA A 19 -0.46 -5.56 4.26
N THR A 20 -0.77 -6.57 5.07
CA THR A 20 -1.44 -6.35 6.36
C THR A 20 -0.58 -5.51 7.32
N THR A 21 -1.22 -4.79 8.25
CA THR A 21 -0.53 -4.00 9.29
C THR A 21 -0.47 -4.66 10.66
N GLY A 22 -0.79 -5.96 10.72
CA GLY A 22 -0.39 -6.83 11.83
C GLY A 22 -1.28 -6.79 13.08
N ASP A 23 -2.56 -6.43 12.95
CA ASP A 23 -3.53 -6.56 14.05
C ASP A 23 -3.91 -8.03 14.32
N TYR A 24 -4.69 -8.29 15.37
CA TYR A 24 -5.17 -9.61 15.75
C TYR A 24 -5.86 -10.34 14.59
N LEU A 25 -5.41 -11.55 14.27
CA LEU A 25 -5.92 -12.41 13.18
C LEU A 25 -5.89 -11.77 11.77
N SER A 26 -5.02 -10.77 11.53
CA SER A 26 -4.91 -10.07 10.25
C SER A 26 -3.99 -10.73 9.21
N GLN A 27 -3.46 -11.93 9.49
CA GLN A 27 -2.43 -12.57 8.67
C GLN A 27 -2.87 -12.83 7.21
N GLY A 28 -4.18 -12.95 6.98
CA GLY A 28 -4.78 -13.15 5.64
C GLY A 28 -5.29 -11.87 4.97
N GLN A 29 -5.01 -10.68 5.52
CA GLN A 29 -5.56 -9.41 5.05
C GLN A 29 -4.65 -8.70 4.03
N SER A 30 -3.63 -9.36 3.51
CA SER A 30 -2.88 -8.83 2.37
C SER A 30 -3.73 -8.85 1.10
N GLU A 31 -3.66 -7.79 0.31
CA GLU A 31 -4.62 -7.54 -0.76
C GLU A 31 -3.92 -7.26 -2.09
N LYS A 32 -4.31 -8.01 -3.13
CA LYS A 32 -3.85 -7.75 -4.50
C LYS A 32 -4.80 -6.80 -5.21
N ARG A 33 -4.25 -5.82 -5.93
CA ARG A 33 -5.04 -4.85 -6.71
C ARG A 33 -4.36 -4.51 -8.02
N ILE A 34 -5.16 -4.12 -9.01
CA ILE A 34 -4.67 -3.62 -10.29
C ILE A 34 -4.73 -2.10 -10.28
N ILE A 35 -3.64 -1.46 -10.71
CA ILE A 35 -3.55 0.00 -10.86
C ILE A 35 -4.38 0.42 -12.07
N THR A 36 -5.32 1.36 -11.89
CA THR A 36 -6.15 1.94 -12.97
C THR A 36 -5.75 3.37 -13.32
N ALA A 37 -5.08 4.07 -12.42
CA ALA A 37 -4.46 5.38 -12.68
C ALA A 37 -3.33 5.63 -11.68
N VAL A 38 -2.34 6.41 -12.10
CA VAL A 38 -1.24 6.92 -11.26
C VAL A 38 -1.26 8.45 -11.35
N SER A 39 -1.17 9.15 -10.23
CA SER A 39 -1.03 10.61 -10.22
C SER A 39 0.27 11.05 -10.89
N SER A 40 0.30 12.30 -11.37
CA SER A 40 1.47 12.87 -12.04
C SER A 40 2.73 12.92 -11.17
N ASP A 41 2.57 12.94 -9.83
CA ASP A 41 3.67 12.92 -8.86
C ASP A 41 4.06 11.50 -8.41
N GLY A 42 3.38 10.46 -8.92
CA GLY A 42 3.66 9.06 -8.59
C GLY A 42 3.28 8.63 -7.16
N HIS A 43 2.61 9.46 -6.36
CA HIS A 43 2.26 9.12 -4.97
C HIS A 43 0.88 8.50 -4.82
N THR A 44 -0.02 8.68 -5.79
CA THR A 44 -1.41 8.24 -5.67
C THR A 44 -1.74 7.19 -6.71
N LEU A 45 -2.26 6.05 -6.25
CA LEU A 45 -2.72 4.95 -7.09
C LEU A 45 -4.24 4.81 -7.00
N THR A 46 -4.91 4.83 -8.15
CA THR A 46 -6.31 4.41 -8.26
C THR A 46 -6.35 2.90 -8.49
N LEU A 47 -7.21 2.20 -7.76
CA LEU A 47 -7.28 0.74 -7.74
C LEU A 47 -8.55 0.28 -8.47
N ASN A 48 -8.49 -0.89 -9.10
CA ASN A 48 -9.62 -1.49 -9.81
C ASN A 48 -10.81 -1.87 -8.89
N SER A 49 -10.57 -2.02 -7.59
CA SER A 49 -11.60 -2.22 -6.57
C SER A 49 -11.18 -1.60 -5.24
N ALA A 50 -12.16 -1.32 -4.38
CA ALA A 50 -11.90 -0.87 -3.02
C ALA A 50 -11.11 -1.91 -2.22
N LEU A 51 -10.40 -1.49 -1.17
CA LEU A 51 -9.79 -2.39 -0.19
C LEU A 51 -10.89 -3.00 0.68
N ASN A 52 -10.70 -4.26 1.09
CA ASN A 52 -11.63 -4.95 1.98
C ASN A 52 -11.24 -4.76 3.45
N TYR A 53 -9.97 -4.46 3.70
CA TYR A 53 -9.42 -4.29 5.04
C TYR A 53 -8.79 -2.92 5.22
N ASP A 54 -8.67 -2.50 6.47
CA ASP A 54 -7.96 -1.29 6.81
C ASP A 54 -6.44 -1.55 6.79
N HIS A 55 -5.71 -0.60 6.22
CA HIS A 55 -4.26 -0.62 6.15
C HIS A 55 -3.74 0.68 6.77
N MET A 56 -2.96 0.57 7.86
CA MET A 56 -2.45 1.73 8.56
C MET A 56 -1.41 2.49 7.72
N GLY A 57 -1.33 3.80 7.96
CA GLY A 57 -0.42 4.73 7.30
C GLY A 57 -0.07 5.90 8.22
N ILE A 58 0.34 5.61 9.46
CA ILE A 58 0.46 6.60 10.53
C ILE A 58 1.89 6.74 11.07
N THR A 59 2.16 7.86 11.70
CA THR A 59 3.31 8.06 12.59
C THR A 59 2.78 8.20 14.01
N GLN A 60 3.26 7.37 14.93
CA GLN A 60 2.87 7.38 16.34
C GLN A 60 4.07 7.72 17.21
N THR A 61 3.90 8.68 18.12
CA THR A 61 4.92 9.00 19.13
C THR A 61 4.71 8.16 20.38
N VAL A 62 5.73 7.41 20.78
CA VAL A 62 5.78 6.59 22.00
C VAL A 62 6.93 7.10 22.87
N GLY A 63 6.59 7.76 23.97
CA GLY A 63 7.56 8.48 24.79
C GLY A 63 8.18 9.65 24.00
N SER A 64 9.50 9.62 23.80
CA SER A 64 10.24 10.59 22.98
C SER A 64 10.53 10.10 21.56
N THR A 65 10.03 8.92 21.17
CA THR A 65 10.37 8.27 19.90
C THR A 65 9.18 8.30 18.96
N SER A 66 9.38 8.76 17.73
CA SER A 66 8.39 8.62 16.66
C SER A 66 8.60 7.31 15.92
N VAL A 67 7.55 6.53 15.78
CA VAL A 67 7.51 5.24 15.09
C VAL A 67 6.55 5.35 13.92
N GLU A 68 6.96 4.88 12.75
CA GLU A 68 6.07 4.78 11.59
C GLU A 68 5.45 3.39 11.52
N ILE A 69 4.13 3.35 11.37
CA ILE A 69 3.36 2.12 11.19
C ILE A 69 2.57 2.28 9.89
N ARG A 70 3.03 1.59 8.84
CA ARG A 70 2.49 1.72 7.49
C ARG A 70 2.40 0.35 6.83
N ALA A 71 1.37 0.15 6.01
CA ALA A 71 1.34 -0.98 5.10
C ALA A 71 2.43 -0.85 4.04
N GLU A 72 3.18 -1.93 3.82
CA GLU A 72 4.07 -2.04 2.67
C GLU A 72 3.25 -2.27 1.40
N VAL A 73 3.66 -1.62 0.31
CA VAL A 73 3.05 -1.80 -1.01
C VAL A 73 4.14 -2.21 -1.98
N GLY A 74 3.94 -3.35 -2.65
CA GLY A 74 4.92 -3.90 -3.59
C GLY A 74 4.32 -4.12 -4.97
N LEU A 75 5.11 -3.86 -6.01
CA LEU A 75 4.80 -4.26 -7.37
C LEU A 75 4.99 -5.77 -7.53
N LEU A 76 3.99 -6.46 -8.06
CA LEU A 76 4.11 -7.87 -8.43
C LEU A 76 4.54 -7.96 -9.89
N SER A 77 5.84 -8.14 -10.12
CA SER A 77 6.41 -8.44 -11.42
C SER A 77 6.89 -9.88 -11.48
N HIS A 78 6.61 -10.59 -12.57
CA HIS A 78 7.38 -11.78 -12.93
C HIS A 78 8.58 -11.33 -13.76
N ASN A 79 9.75 -11.29 -13.13
CA ASN A 79 11.02 -11.25 -13.85
C ASN A 79 11.88 -12.32 -13.19
N VAL A 80 12.15 -13.40 -13.92
CA VAL A 80 12.98 -14.53 -13.46
C VAL A 80 14.16 -14.65 -14.41
#